data_AF-A0A1Q8FNZ2-F1
#
_entry.id   AF-A0A1Q8FNZ2-F1
#
_cell.length_a   1.000
_cell.length_b   1.000
_cell.length_c   1.000
_cell.angle_alpha   90.00
_cell.angle_beta   90.00
_cell.angle_gamma   90.00
#
_symmetry.space_group_name_H-M   'P 1'
#
loop_
_entity.id
_entity.type
_entity.pdbx_description
1 polymer ?
#
loop_
_entity_poly.entity_id
_entity_poly.type
_entity_poly.pdbx_seq_one_letter_code
_entity_poly.pdbx_strand_id
1 'polypeptide(L)'
;MLVHNAPRLIALVILIGQLLYTGYWWGAELLIRTTSASHAWFSPEMIQFVQSVGIVQQVSFYTAVLLTLGTLVLLIRRNRQYLPTYAVAVVLYKIDWIVAGLDGFSFIDVNGLISLIFEAICLLQLIYLFWHDRPAVSRD
;
A
#
# COMPACT_ATOMS: atom_id res chain seq x y z
N MET A 1 -19.66 23.38 1.87
CA MET A 1 -18.54 22.76 2.63
C MET A 1 -18.18 21.36 2.13
N LEU A 2 -19.13 20.43 1.98
CA LEU A 2 -18.85 19.03 1.59
C LEU A 2 -18.16 18.88 0.22
N VAL A 3 -18.60 19.62 -0.81
CA VAL A 3 -18.06 19.51 -2.18
C VAL A 3 -16.55 19.84 -2.25
N HIS A 4 -16.08 20.80 -1.43
CA HIS A 4 -14.67 21.20 -1.44
C HIS A 4 -13.76 20.17 -0.76
N ASN A 5 -14.30 19.35 0.15
CA ASN A 5 -13.54 18.33 0.87
C ASN A 5 -13.69 16.93 0.24
N ALA A 6 -14.64 16.75 -0.69
CA ALA A 6 -14.93 15.45 -1.31
C ALA A 6 -13.68 14.79 -1.95
N PRO A 7 -12.83 15.50 -2.72
CA PRO A 7 -11.62 14.90 -3.30
C PRO A 7 -10.67 14.32 -2.23
N ARG A 8 -10.52 15.01 -1.10
CA ARG A 8 -9.68 14.56 0.02
C ARG A 8 -10.31 13.38 0.75
N LEU A 9 -11.62 13.40 0.97
CA LEU A 9 -12.34 12.28 1.57
C LEU A 9 -12.23 11.02 0.70
N ILE A 10 -12.35 11.16 -0.63
CA ILE A 10 -12.15 10.05 -1.57
C ILE A 10 -10.73 9.49 -1.45
N ALA A 11 -9.70 10.35 -1.48
CA ALA A 11 -8.31 9.93 -1.28
C ALA A 11 -8.10 9.18 0.05
N LEU A 12 -8.68 9.70 1.14
CA LEU A 12 -8.59 9.07 2.46
C LEU A 12 -9.26 7.69 2.48
N VAL A 13 -10.45 7.55 1.89
CA VAL A 13 -11.14 6.26 1.80
C VAL A 13 -10.31 5.25 1.02
N ILE A 14 -9.74 5.65 -0.13
CA ILE A 14 -8.88 4.78 -0.93
C ILE A 14 -7.62 4.38 -0.15
N LEU A 15 -6.94 5.34 0.49
CA LEU A 15 -5.75 5.06 1.29
C LEU A 15 -6.03 4.15 2.49
N ILE A 16 -7.15 4.33 3.18
CA ILE A 16 -7.56 3.45 4.26
C ILE A 16 -7.85 2.05 3.72
N GLY A 17 -8.54 1.93 2.59
CA GLY A 17 -8.76 0.64 1.92
C GLY A 17 -7.44 -0.06 1.56
N GLN A 18 -6.49 0.68 1.00
CA GLN A 18 -5.15 0.17 0.68
C GLN A 18 -4.42 -0.30 1.95
N LEU A 19 -4.46 0.46 3.04
CA LEU A 19 -3.83 0.10 4.32
C LEU A 19 -4.47 -1.13 4.97
N LEU A 20 -5.79 -1.30 4.85
CA LEU A 20 -6.47 -2.50 5.33
C LEU A 20 -6.04 -3.72 4.51
N TYR A 21 -5.98 -3.57 3.19
CA TYR A 21 -5.53 -4.62 2.28
C TYR A 21 -4.07 -5.02 2.53
N THR A 22 -3.16 -4.05 2.62
CA THR A 22 -1.75 -4.36 2.89
C THR A 22 -1.51 -4.79 4.34
N GLY A 23 -2.32 -4.31 5.28
CA GLY A 23 -2.35 -4.79 6.66
C GLY A 23 -2.77 -6.26 6.77
N TYR A 24 -3.70 -6.73 5.94
CA TYR A 24 -4.03 -8.14 5.83
C TYR A 24 -2.81 -8.97 5.38
N TRP A 25 -2.12 -8.55 4.31
CA TRP A 25 -0.92 -9.25 3.83
C TRP A 25 0.21 -9.26 4.85
N TRP A 26 0.45 -8.13 5.51
CA TRP A 26 1.45 -8.03 6.57
C TRP A 26 1.13 -8.94 7.77
N GLY A 27 -0.14 -8.96 8.20
CA GLY A 27 -0.60 -9.83 9.28
C GLY A 27 -0.47 -11.31 8.92
N ALA A 28 -0.83 -11.69 7.69
CA ALA A 28 -0.70 -13.05 7.22
C ALA A 28 0.76 -13.50 7.14
N GLU A 29 1.66 -12.64 6.61
CA GLU A 29 3.10 -12.90 6.59
C GLU A 29 3.64 -13.13 8.00
N LEU A 30 3.31 -12.25 8.95
CA LEU A 30 3.74 -12.37 10.33
C LEU A 30 3.26 -13.68 10.96
N LEU A 31 1.99 -14.04 10.79
CA LEU A 31 1.42 -15.27 11.33
C LEU A 31 2.10 -16.51 10.75
N ILE A 32 2.23 -16.59 9.42
CA ILE A 32 2.83 -17.74 8.71
C ILE A 32 4.28 -17.95 9.13
N ARG A 33 5.04 -16.86 9.30
CA ARG A 33 6.47 -16.92 9.70
C ARG A 33 6.68 -17.22 11.17
N THR A 34 5.75 -16.84 12.05
CA THR A 34 5.94 -16.96 13.51
C THR A 34 5.44 -18.29 14.08
N THR A 35 4.39 -18.88 13.52
CA THR A 35 3.82 -20.12 14.06
C THR A 35 3.21 -21.02 12.98
N SER A 36 3.65 -22.27 12.95
CA SER A 36 3.09 -23.29 12.03
C SER A 36 1.64 -23.63 12.33
N ALA A 37 1.15 -23.38 13.54
CA ALA A 37 -0.25 -23.56 13.89
C ALA A 37 -1.18 -22.63 13.07
N SER A 38 -0.69 -21.46 12.65
CA SER A 38 -1.46 -20.53 11.81
C SER A 38 -1.64 -21.01 10.38
N HIS A 39 -0.85 -22.00 9.92
CA HIS A 39 -0.91 -22.49 8.54
C HIS A 39 -2.29 -23.07 8.19
N ALA A 40 -3.06 -23.52 9.18
CA ALA A 40 -4.44 -23.97 8.97
C ALA A 40 -5.41 -22.86 8.51
N TRP A 41 -5.03 -21.58 8.61
CA TRP A 41 -5.86 -20.43 8.22
C TRP A 41 -5.58 -19.92 6.81
N PHE A 42 -4.54 -20.42 6.16
CA PHE A 42 -4.06 -19.92 4.87
C PHE A 42 -4.00 -21.03 3.84
N SER A 43 -4.09 -20.67 2.55
CA SER A 43 -3.94 -21.65 1.49
C SER A 43 -2.48 -22.14 1.41
N PRO A 44 -2.24 -23.38 0.95
CA PRO A 44 -0.88 -23.91 0.76
C PRO A 44 -0.01 -23.01 -0.12
N GLU A 45 -0.58 -22.42 -1.17
CA GLU A 45 0.11 -21.53 -2.10
C GLU A 45 0.58 -20.24 -1.41
N MET A 46 -0.26 -19.66 -0.55
CA MET A 46 0.07 -18.46 0.22
C MET A 46 1.19 -18.74 1.23
N ILE A 47 1.17 -19.90 1.88
CA ILE A 47 2.20 -20.33 2.83
C ILE A 47 3.53 -20.49 2.11
N GLN A 48 3.53 -21.21 0.97
CA GLN A 48 4.73 -21.41 0.16
C GLN A 48 5.31 -20.09 -0.33
N PHE A 49 4.46 -19.18 -0.81
CA PHE A 49 4.88 -17.84 -1.22
C PHE A 49 5.55 -17.08 -0.08
N VAL A 50 4.89 -16.94 1.07
CA VAL A 50 5.48 -16.22 2.20
C VAL A 50 6.81 -16.84 2.62
N GLN A 51 6.91 -18.17 2.62
CA GLN A 51 8.16 -18.85 2.97
C GLN A 51 9.27 -18.66 1.94
N SER A 52 8.95 -18.45 0.66
CA SER A 52 9.94 -18.22 -0.41
C SER A 52 10.39 -16.76 -0.53
N VAL A 53 9.58 -15.81 -0.06
CA VAL A 53 9.89 -14.37 -0.14
C VAL A 53 11.21 -14.05 0.57
N GLY A 54 12.19 -13.60 -0.21
CA GLY A 54 13.53 -13.22 0.25
C GLY A 54 13.57 -11.87 0.96
N ILE A 55 14.68 -11.58 1.65
CA ILE A 55 14.82 -10.39 2.53
C ILE A 55 14.60 -9.05 1.80
N VAL A 56 15.06 -8.93 0.55
CA VAL A 56 14.92 -7.70 -0.25
C VAL A 56 13.44 -7.40 -0.51
N GLN A 57 12.68 -8.43 -0.83
CA GLN A 57 11.25 -8.32 -1.09
C GLN A 57 10.49 -7.95 0.19
N GLN A 58 10.80 -8.59 1.33
CA GLN A 58 10.22 -8.24 2.64
C GLN A 58 10.48 -6.78 3.02
N VAL A 59 11.74 -6.33 2.92
CA VAL A 59 12.11 -4.94 3.25
C VAL A 59 11.38 -3.95 2.34
N SER A 60 11.24 -4.27 1.06
CA SER A 60 10.51 -3.44 0.10
C SER A 60 9.03 -3.34 0.49
N PHE A 61 8.38 -4.46 0.80
CA PHE A 61 7.00 -4.51 1.24
C PHE A 61 6.77 -3.74 2.55
N TYR A 62 7.56 -3.98 3.60
CA TYR A 62 7.40 -3.28 4.88
C TYR A 62 7.65 -1.77 4.76
N THR A 63 8.65 -1.38 3.97
CA THR A 63 8.91 0.04 3.69
C THR A 63 7.73 0.67 2.94
N ALA A 64 7.15 -0.03 1.97
CA ALA A 64 5.96 0.44 1.25
C ALA A 64 4.75 0.64 2.18
N VAL A 65 4.51 -0.29 3.13
CA VAL A 65 3.46 -0.17 4.14
C VAL A 65 3.66 1.08 5.01
N LEU A 66 4.88 1.27 5.53
CA LEU A 66 5.21 2.44 6.35
C LEU A 66 5.07 3.76 5.58
N LEU A 67 5.49 3.80 4.31
CA LEU A 67 5.31 4.98 3.46
C LEU A 67 3.83 5.23 3.12
N THR A 68 3.02 4.19 2.95
CA THR A 68 1.58 4.32 2.76
C THR A 68 0.93 4.92 4.01
N LEU A 69 1.31 4.46 5.20
CA LEU A 69 0.86 5.02 6.47
C LEU A 69 1.33 6.48 6.62
N GLY A 70 2.58 6.76 6.28
CA GLY A 70 3.15 8.10 6.24
C GLY A 70 2.36 9.03 5.30
N THR A 71 1.97 8.52 4.13
CA THR A 71 1.13 9.25 3.15
C THR A 71 -0.20 9.65 3.79
N LEU A 72 -0.87 8.74 4.49
CA LEU A 72 -2.13 9.04 5.18
C LEU A 72 -1.94 10.19 6.19
N VAL A 73 -0.90 10.10 7.02
CA VAL A 73 -0.59 11.14 8.02
C VAL A 73 -0.29 12.48 7.36
N LEU A 74 0.53 12.50 6.30
CA LEU A 74 0.89 13.69 5.55
C LEU A 74 -0.33 14.32 4.86
N LEU A 75 -1.22 13.49 4.30
CA LEU A 75 -2.45 13.96 3.67
C LEU A 75 -3.39 14.62 4.69
N ILE A 76 -3.58 14.03 5.87
CA ILE A 76 -4.36 14.61 6.97
C ILE A 76 -3.76 15.95 7.40
N ARG A 77 -2.42 16.02 7.50
CA ARG A 77 -1.68 17.25 7.83
C ARG A 77 -1.60 18.26 6.68
N ARG A 78 -2.14 17.93 5.50
CA ARG A 78 -2.05 18.74 4.27
C ARG A 78 -0.60 19.09 3.89
N ASN A 79 0.34 18.20 4.21
CA ASN A 79 1.74 18.31 3.80
C ASN A 79 1.92 17.65 2.43
N ARG A 80 2.32 18.44 1.44
CA ARG A 80 2.49 18.03 0.03
C ARG A 80 3.48 16.89 -0.19
N GLN A 81 4.31 16.55 0.80
CA GLN A 81 5.12 15.34 0.78
C GLN A 81 4.30 14.05 0.65
N TYR A 82 2.98 14.06 0.92
CA TYR A 82 2.13 12.87 0.72
C TYR A 82 2.28 12.29 -0.71
N LEU A 83 2.46 13.13 -1.74
CA LEU A 83 2.53 12.65 -3.13
C LEU A 83 3.82 11.89 -3.42
N PRO A 84 5.03 12.46 -3.21
CA PRO A 84 6.26 11.71 -3.41
C PRO A 84 6.37 10.52 -2.46
N THR A 85 5.90 10.62 -1.21
CA THR A 85 5.87 9.49 -0.27
C THR A 85 5.03 8.33 -0.82
N TYR A 86 3.83 8.61 -1.35
CA TYR A 86 2.97 7.59 -1.92
C TYR A 86 3.53 7.00 -3.22
N ALA A 87 4.10 7.84 -4.09
CA ALA A 87 4.72 7.38 -5.33
C ALA A 87 5.86 6.38 -5.08
N VAL A 88 6.71 6.64 -4.08
CA VAL A 88 7.75 5.70 -3.66
C VAL A 88 7.15 4.41 -3.09
N ALA A 89 6.07 4.50 -2.30
CA ALA A 89 5.37 3.32 -1.79
C ALA A 89 4.85 2.42 -2.94
N VAL A 90 4.21 3.01 -3.95
CA VAL A 90 3.71 2.29 -5.14
C VAL A 90 4.84 1.55 -5.86
N VAL A 91 5.99 2.21 -6.07
CA VAL A 91 7.16 1.57 -6.70
C VAL A 91 7.64 0.37 -5.89
N LEU A 92 7.75 0.52 -4.57
CA LEU A 92 8.19 -0.57 -3.69
C LEU A 92 7.21 -1.73 -3.67
N TYR A 93 5.89 -1.47 -3.69
CA TYR A 93 4.91 -2.54 -3.90
C TYR A 93 5.15 -3.21 -5.25
N LYS A 94 5.40 -2.50 -6.35
CA LYS A 94 5.63 -3.19 -7.64
C LYS A 94 6.90 -4.02 -7.68
N ILE A 95 7.96 -3.63 -6.98
CA ILE A 95 9.16 -4.49 -6.86
C ILE A 95 8.77 -5.83 -6.24
N ASP A 96 8.01 -5.82 -5.15
CA ASP A 96 7.54 -7.03 -4.48
C ASP A 96 6.72 -7.93 -5.41
N TRP A 97 5.76 -7.36 -6.14
CA TRP A 97 4.88 -8.12 -7.01
C TRP A 97 5.58 -8.63 -8.28
N ILE A 98 6.49 -7.84 -8.85
CA ILE A 98 7.26 -8.26 -10.04
C ILE A 98 8.15 -9.45 -9.69
N VAL A 99 8.85 -9.41 -8.57
CA VAL A 99 9.69 -10.52 -8.12
C VAL A 99 8.84 -11.78 -7.94
N ALA A 100 7.70 -11.65 -7.26
CA ALA A 100 6.80 -12.77 -7.04
C ALA A 100 6.25 -13.39 -8.35
N GLY A 101 5.95 -12.56 -9.37
CA GLY A 101 5.53 -13.04 -10.68
C GLY A 101 6.65 -13.74 -11.46
N LEU A 102 7.88 -13.25 -11.35
CA LEU A 102 9.06 -13.91 -11.94
C LEU A 102 9.33 -15.28 -11.31
N ASP A 103 8.99 -15.46 -10.04
CA ASP A 103 9.11 -16.73 -9.31
C ASP A 103 7.94 -17.72 -9.61
N GLY A 104 6.99 -17.34 -10.49
CA GLY A 104 5.96 -18.24 -10.99
C GLY A 104 4.71 -18.36 -10.12
N PHE A 105 4.54 -17.49 -9.12
CA PHE A 105 3.29 -17.43 -8.36
C PHE A 105 2.21 -16.75 -9.21
N SER A 106 1.22 -17.49 -9.72
CA SER A 106 0.14 -16.93 -10.55
C SER A 106 -1.08 -16.48 -9.74
N PHE A 107 -1.25 -16.99 -8.51
CA PHE A 107 -2.36 -16.60 -7.63
C PHE A 107 -2.32 -15.11 -7.23
N ILE A 108 -1.17 -14.48 -7.39
CA ILE A 108 -0.95 -13.06 -7.16
C ILE A 108 -1.31 -12.20 -8.38
N ASP A 109 -1.46 -12.74 -9.59
CA ASP A 109 -1.69 -11.90 -10.79
C ASP A 109 -2.95 -11.03 -10.66
N VAL A 110 -4.05 -11.64 -10.23
CA VAL A 110 -5.33 -10.93 -10.02
C VAL A 110 -5.21 -9.94 -8.86
N ASN A 111 -4.61 -10.36 -7.75
CA ASN A 111 -4.44 -9.51 -6.58
C ASN A 111 -3.52 -8.29 -6.88
N GLY A 112 -2.53 -8.48 -7.74
CA GLY A 112 -1.57 -7.46 -8.15
C GLY A 112 -2.18 -6.45 -9.11
N LEU A 113 -3.00 -6.94 -10.05
CA LEU A 113 -3.79 -6.09 -10.93
C LEU A 113 -4.78 -5.24 -10.14
N ILE A 114 -5.52 -5.84 -9.21
CA ILE A 114 -6.45 -5.12 -8.34
C ILE A 114 -5.68 -4.04 -7.55
N SER A 115 -4.59 -4.40 -6.87
CA SER A 115 -3.76 -3.45 -6.12
C SER A 115 -3.27 -2.31 -7.01
N LEU A 116 -2.78 -2.61 -8.22
CA LEU A 116 -2.32 -1.59 -9.18
C LEU A 116 -3.41 -0.59 -9.57
N ILE A 117 -4.64 -1.06 -9.80
CA ILE A 117 -5.78 -0.19 -10.12
C ILE A 117 -6.06 0.76 -8.95
N PHE A 118 -6.16 0.23 -7.73
CA PHE A 118 -6.39 1.06 -6.53
C PHE A 118 -5.27 2.08 -6.32
N GLU A 119 -4.02 1.65 -6.49
CA GLU A 119 -2.85 2.52 -6.36
C GLU A 119 -2.84 3.63 -7.42
N ALA A 120 -3.17 3.31 -8.68
CA ALA A 120 -3.24 4.29 -9.76
C ALA A 120 -4.35 5.31 -9.53
N ILE A 121 -5.55 4.87 -9.13
CA ILE A 121 -6.66 5.78 -8.80
C ILE A 121 -6.26 6.69 -7.64
N CYS A 122 -5.65 6.14 -6.59
CA CYS A 122 -5.16 6.93 -5.47
C CYS A 122 -4.12 7.96 -5.92
N LEU A 123 -3.14 7.55 -6.74
CA LEU A 123 -2.09 8.44 -7.23
C LEU A 123 -2.67 9.60 -8.04
N LEU A 124 -3.62 9.33 -8.94
CA LEU A 124 -4.33 10.35 -9.70
C LEU A 124 -5.07 11.32 -8.77
N GLN A 125 -5.73 10.80 -7.74
CA GLN A 125 -6.43 11.62 -6.75
C GLN A 125 -5.46 12.50 -5.94
N LEU A 126 -4.30 11.96 -5.55
CA LEU A 126 -3.26 12.71 -4.84
C LEU A 126 -2.61 13.78 -5.74
N ILE A 127 -2.39 13.49 -7.03
CA ILE A 127 -1.94 14.47 -8.02
C ILE A 127 -2.96 15.61 -8.12
N TYR A 128 -4.24 15.29 -8.28
CA TYR A 128 -5.30 16.30 -8.29
C TYR A 128 -5.25 17.18 -7.04
N LEU A 129 -5.18 16.56 -5.85
CA LEU A 129 -5.06 17.30 -4.60
C LEU A 129 -3.79 18.16 -4.55
N PHE A 130 -2.67 17.70 -5.11
CA PHE A 130 -1.41 18.43 -5.06
C PHE A 130 -1.52 19.79 -5.77
N TRP A 131 -2.23 19.82 -6.89
CA TRP A 131 -2.48 21.02 -7.68
C TRP A 131 -3.56 21.92 -7.08
N HIS A 132 -4.60 21.34 -6.47
CA HIS A 132 -5.80 22.08 -6.07
C HIS A 132 -5.90 22.39 -4.57
N ASP A 133 -5.23 21.64 -3.69
CA ASP A 133 -5.20 21.95 -2.25
C ASP A 133 -4.16 23.01 -1.92
N ARG A 134 -4.61 24.01 -1.15
CA ARG A 134 -3.68 24.90 -0.45
C ARG A 134 -2.98 24.09 0.65
N PRO A 135 -1.65 24.19 0.80
CA PRO A 135 -0.96 23.59 1.93
C PRO A 135 -1.48 24.19 3.25
N ALA A 136 -1.33 23.47 4.36
CA ALA A 136 -1.50 24.10 5.67
C ALA A 136 -0.48 25.25 5.76
N VAL A 137 -0.93 26.45 6.11
CA VAL A 137 -0.02 27.58 6.39
C VAL A 137 0.83 27.15 7.58
N SER A 138 2.16 27.12 7.42
CA SER A 138 3.03 26.92 8.57
C SER A 138 2.73 28.04 9.56
N ARG A 139 2.38 27.68 10.79
CA ARG A 139 2.42 28.62 11.91
C ARG A 139 3.88 28.72 12.30
N ASP A 140 4.65 29.41 11.47
CA ASP A 140 5.96 29.93 11.85
C ASP A 140 5.75 31.22 12.66
#